data_AF-A0A6P7GZP0-F1
#
_entry.id   AF-A0A6P7GZP0-F1
#
_cell.length_a   1.000
_cell.length_b   1.000
_cell.length_c   1.000
_cell.angle_alpha   90.00
_cell.angle_beta   90.00
_cell.angle_gamma   90.00
#
_symmetry.space_group_name_H-M   'P 1'
#
loop_
_entity.id
_entity.type
_entity.pdbx_description
1 polymer ?
#
loop_
_entity_poly.entity_id
_entity_poly.type
_entity_poly.pdbx_seq_one_letter_code
_entity_poly.pdbx_strand_id
1 'polypeptide(L)'
;MKKAHTVFDLKGLYFLYFNHIKIKFYFQPSKFTKYVRKDLKFYCKMVYQTKYEWWYIKRDSFPVNCKSIIYSGLSKTIVEDTELFDVINDIYKCLLIWTQSEEEFRLDKRQRLLRGELDELVDLDSDDCDLILTKQEKKRLNAKRRAILKRMIPPKRYPTRNADID
;
A
#
# COMPACT_ATOMS: atom_id res chain seq x y z
N MET A 1 -25.75 4.48 3.43
CA MET A 1 -24.87 5.40 2.65
C MET A 1 -25.29 5.34 1.19
N LYS A 2 -25.86 6.41 0.63
CA LYS A 2 -26.12 6.50 -0.80
C LYS A 2 -24.76 6.45 -1.52
N LYS A 3 -24.54 5.45 -2.40
CA LYS A 3 -23.36 5.41 -3.26
C LYS A 3 -23.44 6.65 -4.16
N ALA A 4 -22.47 7.54 -4.05
CA ALA A 4 -22.32 8.63 -5.01
C ALA A 4 -22.18 7.98 -6.38
N HIS A 5 -23.21 8.11 -7.22
CA HIS A 5 -23.13 7.67 -8.60
C HIS A 5 -21.99 8.46 -9.26
N THR A 6 -21.02 7.68 -9.75
CA THR A 6 -19.84 7.99 -10.55
C THR A 6 -19.84 9.35 -11.25
N VAL A 7 -19.38 10.40 -10.55
CA VAL A 7 -18.85 11.61 -11.22
C VAL A 7 -17.53 11.29 -11.92
N PHE A 8 -16.85 10.22 -11.50
CA PHE A 8 -15.60 9.73 -12.05
C PHE A 8 -15.75 8.26 -12.41
N ASP A 9 -15.56 7.90 -13.68
CA ASP A 9 -15.46 6.50 -14.12
C ASP A 9 -13.98 6.06 -14.11
N LEU A 10 -13.34 6.19 -12.94
CA LEU A 10 -11.94 5.81 -12.74
C LEU A 10 -11.90 4.45 -12.04
N LYS A 11 -11.51 3.40 -12.78
CA LYS A 11 -11.43 2.03 -12.26
C LYS A 11 -10.60 1.98 -10.99
N GLY A 12 -11.07 1.29 -9.96
CA GLY A 12 -10.32 1.15 -8.72
C GLY A 12 -10.27 2.40 -7.83
N LEU A 13 -10.84 3.52 -8.28
CA LEU A 13 -11.09 4.71 -7.46
C LEU A 13 -12.53 4.68 -6.92
N TYR A 14 -12.69 4.96 -5.63
CA TYR A 14 -13.99 4.90 -4.98
C TYR A 14 -14.19 6.09 -4.05
N PHE A 15 -15.25 6.86 -4.28
CA PHE A 15 -15.62 7.99 -3.44
C PHE A 15 -16.43 7.52 -2.23
N LEU A 16 -15.92 7.85 -1.05
CA LEU A 16 -16.60 7.65 0.23
C LEU A 16 -17.44 8.86 0.60
N TYR A 17 -16.96 10.05 0.25
CA TYR A 17 -17.64 11.33 0.45
C TYR A 17 -17.30 12.24 -0.74
N PHE A 18 -18.29 12.93 -1.27
CA PHE A 18 -18.11 13.92 -2.32
C PHE A 18 -19.18 15.01 -2.15
N ASN A 19 -18.80 16.16 -1.61
CA ASN A 19 -19.65 17.34 -1.45
C ASN A 19 -18.78 18.61 -1.42
N HIS A 20 -19.42 19.78 -1.35
CA HIS A 20 -18.78 21.11 -1.39
C HIS A 20 -17.87 21.44 -0.20
N ILE A 21 -17.81 20.60 0.85
CA ILE A 21 -16.95 20.82 2.03
C ILE A 21 -15.80 19.81 2.06
N LYS A 22 -16.06 18.60 1.55
CA LYS A 22 -15.20 17.45 1.79
C LYS A 22 -15.31 16.44 0.67
N ILE A 23 -14.13 16.04 0.20
CA ILE A 23 -13.96 14.91 -0.71
C ILE A 23 -13.11 13.86 0.01
N LYS A 24 -13.57 12.61 -0.03
CA LYS A 24 -12.81 11.47 0.48
C LYS A 24 -12.95 10.33 -0.49
N PHE A 25 -11.84 9.81 -0.97
CA PHE A 25 -11.82 8.64 -1.83
C PHE A 25 -10.75 7.65 -1.39
N TYR A 26 -10.77 6.47 -1.97
CA TYR A 26 -9.65 5.55 -1.94
C TYR A 26 -9.38 4.96 -3.31
N PHE A 27 -8.11 4.65 -3.56
CA PHE A 27 -7.64 3.87 -4.69
C PHE A 27 -7.29 2.46 -4.23
N GLN A 28 -7.68 1.45 -5.00
CA GLN A 28 -7.42 0.04 -4.73
C GLN A 28 -6.56 -0.57 -5.84
N PRO A 29 -5.23 -0.68 -5.64
CA PRO A 29 -4.28 -1.18 -6.65
C PRO A 29 -4.60 -2.58 -7.16
N SER A 30 -5.13 -3.44 -6.28
CA SER A 30 -5.49 -4.84 -6.60
C SER A 30 -6.62 -4.99 -7.63
N LYS A 31 -7.21 -3.89 -8.11
CA LYS A 31 -8.12 -3.89 -9.26
C LYS A 31 -7.40 -3.90 -10.61
N PHE A 32 -6.09 -3.66 -10.62
CA PHE A 32 -5.25 -3.62 -11.82
C PHE A 32 -4.30 -4.82 -11.89
N THR A 33 -3.75 -5.23 -10.75
CA THR A 33 -2.81 -6.35 -10.68
C THR A 33 -3.12 -7.30 -9.53
N LYS A 34 -2.74 -8.57 -9.68
CA LYS A 34 -2.78 -9.58 -8.61
C LYS A 34 -1.52 -9.55 -7.74
N TYR A 35 -0.50 -8.81 -8.14
CA TYR A 35 0.78 -8.68 -7.44
C TYR A 35 0.76 -7.59 -6.37
N VAL A 36 -0.43 -7.12 -6.01
CA VAL A 36 -0.66 -6.23 -4.86
C VAL A 36 -1.77 -6.82 -4.00
N ARG A 37 -1.63 -6.70 -2.68
CA ARG A 37 -2.61 -7.22 -1.74
C ARG A 37 -4.00 -6.63 -1.96
N LYS A 38 -5.03 -7.48 -1.77
CA LYS A 38 -6.43 -7.11 -1.98
C LYS A 38 -6.95 -6.07 -0.99
N ASP A 39 -6.41 -6.07 0.22
CA ASP A 39 -6.77 -5.18 1.32
C ASP A 39 -6.03 -3.84 1.30
N LEU A 40 -4.94 -3.73 0.51
CA LEU A 40 -4.23 -2.47 0.34
C LEU A 40 -5.12 -1.43 -0.37
N LYS A 41 -5.30 -0.29 0.29
CA LYS A 41 -6.07 0.86 -0.19
C LYS A 41 -5.34 2.14 0.16
N PHE A 42 -5.23 3.04 -0.80
CA PHE A 42 -4.68 4.37 -0.59
C PHE A 42 -5.81 5.38 -0.46
N TYR A 43 -5.96 5.97 0.72
CA TYR A 43 -7.01 6.93 1.02
C TYR A 43 -6.52 8.35 0.79
N CYS A 44 -7.41 9.20 0.30
CA CYS A 44 -7.23 10.64 0.24
C CYS A 44 -8.42 11.34 0.90
N LYS A 45 -8.15 12.37 1.70
CA LYS A 45 -9.14 13.27 2.27
C LYS A 45 -8.76 14.70 1.93
N MET A 46 -9.60 15.34 1.13
CA MET A 46 -9.53 16.77 0.81
C MET A 46 -10.61 17.53 1.56
N VAL A 47 -10.31 18.75 1.95
CA VAL A 47 -11.23 19.65 2.66
C VAL A 47 -11.19 21.02 2.00
N TYR A 48 -12.35 21.62 1.84
CA TYR A 48 -12.49 22.98 1.37
C TYR A 48 -12.26 23.96 2.52
N GLN A 49 -11.45 24.98 2.29
CA GLN A 49 -11.16 26.04 3.24
C GLN A 49 -11.86 27.32 2.80
N THR A 50 -13.05 27.56 3.35
CA THR A 50 -13.95 28.67 2.95
C THR A 50 -13.27 30.04 3.01
N LYS A 51 -12.38 30.27 4.00
CA LYS A 51 -11.70 31.57 4.18
C LYS A 51 -10.84 31.99 2.98
N TYR A 52 -10.27 31.04 2.25
CA TYR A 52 -9.43 31.37 1.09
C TYR A 52 -9.86 30.62 -0.19
N GLU A 53 -11.06 30.06 -0.18
CA GLU A 53 -11.72 29.47 -1.35
C GLU A 53 -10.91 28.39 -2.09
N TRP A 54 -10.28 27.48 -1.33
CA TRP A 54 -9.42 26.43 -1.88
C TRP A 54 -9.62 25.07 -1.21
N TRP A 55 -9.36 24.03 -1.98
CA TRP A 55 -9.19 22.67 -1.51
C TRP A 55 -7.75 22.39 -1.14
N TYR A 56 -7.55 21.57 -0.11
CA TYR A 56 -6.25 21.03 0.22
C TYR A 56 -6.36 19.59 0.67
N ILE A 57 -5.29 18.82 0.47
CA ILE A 57 -5.18 17.45 0.97
C ILE A 57 -4.91 17.52 2.48
N LYS A 58 -5.91 17.18 3.29
CA LYS A 58 -5.80 17.17 4.76
C LYS A 58 -5.12 15.91 5.28
N ARG A 59 -5.32 14.77 4.63
CA ARG A 59 -4.71 13.49 5.00
C ARG A 59 -4.71 12.55 3.80
N ASP A 60 -3.59 11.86 3.62
CA ASP A 60 -3.45 10.79 2.64
C ASP A 60 -2.80 9.55 3.28
N SER A 61 -2.85 8.44 2.54
CA SER A 61 -2.04 7.26 2.82
C SER A 61 -1.28 6.82 1.56
N PHE A 62 -0.83 7.77 0.73
CA PHE A 62 -0.13 7.47 -0.52
C PHE A 62 1.25 6.86 -0.25
N PRO A 63 1.77 6.05 -1.18
CA PRO A 63 3.16 5.59 -1.15
C PRO A 63 4.14 6.77 -1.12
N VAL A 64 5.25 6.63 -0.39
CA VAL A 64 6.24 7.71 -0.18
C VAL A 64 6.79 8.23 -1.51
N ASN A 65 7.08 7.34 -2.45
CA ASN A 65 7.56 7.70 -3.79
C ASN A 65 6.50 8.43 -4.64
N CYS A 66 5.21 8.23 -4.39
CA CYS A 66 4.15 9.03 -5.01
C CYS A 66 3.99 10.39 -4.35
N LYS A 67 4.20 10.50 -3.03
CA LYS A 67 3.97 11.74 -2.29
C LYS A 67 4.79 12.89 -2.85
N SER A 68 6.08 12.67 -3.12
CA SER A 68 6.92 13.72 -3.69
C SER A 68 6.30 14.26 -4.98
N ILE A 69 5.93 13.39 -5.93
CA ILE A 69 5.34 13.79 -7.22
C ILE A 69 4.00 14.52 -7.04
N ILE A 70 3.12 13.97 -6.18
CA ILE A 70 1.79 14.55 -5.92
C ILE A 70 1.92 15.95 -5.29
N TYR A 71 2.83 16.12 -4.33
CA TYR A 71 2.99 17.37 -3.59
C TYR A 71 3.96 18.37 -4.26
N SER A 72 4.87 17.93 -5.13
CA SER A 72 5.88 18.79 -5.79
C SER A 72 5.49 19.19 -7.22
N GLY A 73 4.75 18.35 -7.93
CA GLY A 73 4.51 18.51 -9.37
C GLY A 73 3.06 18.71 -9.78
N LEU A 74 2.08 18.43 -8.90
CA LEU A 74 0.66 18.32 -9.31
C LEU A 74 -0.31 19.13 -8.45
N SER A 75 0.10 19.58 -7.27
CA SER A 75 -0.69 20.48 -6.47
C SER A 75 0.20 21.62 -6.01
N LYS A 76 -0.11 22.85 -6.42
CA LYS A 76 -0.18 23.89 -5.39
C LYS A 76 -0.91 23.22 -4.22
N THR A 77 -0.37 23.26 -3.00
CA THR A 77 -1.08 22.73 -1.82
C THR A 77 -2.53 23.25 -1.74
N ILE A 78 -2.75 24.35 -2.48
CA ILE A 78 -3.95 25.09 -2.87
C ILE A 78 -4.53 24.64 -4.20
N VAL A 79 -5.71 24.02 -4.18
CA VAL A 79 -6.43 23.56 -5.38
C VAL A 79 -7.73 24.35 -5.51
N GLU A 80 -7.90 25.04 -6.64
CA GLU A 80 -9.15 25.76 -6.92
C GLU A 80 -10.26 24.79 -7.36
N ASP A 81 -11.53 25.22 -7.27
CA ASP A 81 -12.68 24.39 -7.63
C ASP A 81 -12.60 23.87 -9.08
N THR A 82 -12.08 24.68 -9.99
CA THR A 82 -11.92 24.34 -11.42
C THR A 82 -10.83 23.30 -11.67
N GLU A 83 -9.83 23.22 -10.80
CA GLU A 83 -8.67 22.33 -10.93
C GLU A 83 -8.87 21.00 -10.20
N LEU A 84 -9.93 20.89 -9.38
CA LEU A 84 -10.15 19.76 -8.48
C LEU A 84 -10.22 18.42 -9.20
N PHE A 85 -10.86 18.38 -10.38
CA PHE A 85 -10.96 17.16 -11.19
C PHE A 85 -9.58 16.71 -11.68
N ASP A 86 -8.78 17.65 -12.19
CA ASP A 86 -7.45 17.38 -12.73
C ASP A 86 -6.51 16.88 -11.64
N VAL A 87 -6.53 17.52 -10.47
CA VAL A 87 -5.74 17.06 -9.32
C VAL A 87 -6.11 15.64 -8.89
N ILE A 88 -7.40 15.30 -8.84
CA ILE A 88 -7.84 13.94 -8.51
C ILE A 88 -7.37 12.95 -9.59
N ASN A 89 -7.45 13.33 -10.86
CA ASN A 89 -6.99 12.51 -11.98
C ASN A 89 -5.48 12.29 -11.97
N ASP A 90 -4.70 13.30 -11.61
CA ASP A 90 -3.25 13.18 -11.57
C ASP A 90 -2.77 12.37 -10.36
N ILE A 91 -3.42 12.52 -9.20
CA ILE A 91 -3.25 11.58 -8.07
C ILE A 91 -3.54 10.15 -8.54
N TYR A 92 -4.65 9.94 -9.26
CA TYR A 92 -5.01 8.62 -9.79
C TYR A 92 -3.92 8.06 -10.73
N LYS A 93 -3.41 8.86 -11.68
CA LYS A 93 -2.31 8.45 -12.58
C LYS A 93 -1.04 8.09 -11.82
N CYS A 94 -0.65 8.88 -10.82
CA CYS A 94 0.52 8.58 -9.99
C CYS A 94 0.38 7.24 -9.25
N LEU A 95 -0.80 6.96 -8.70
CA LEU A 95 -1.07 5.69 -8.01
C LEU A 95 -1.16 4.52 -8.99
N LEU A 96 -1.61 4.75 -10.22
CA LEU A 96 -1.61 3.75 -11.28
C LEU A 96 -0.19 3.38 -11.71
N ILE A 97 0.68 4.38 -11.93
CA ILE A 97 2.11 4.16 -12.23
C ILE A 97 2.77 3.37 -11.11
N TRP A 98 2.54 3.76 -9.86
CA TRP A 98 3.04 3.01 -8.71
C TRP A 98 2.59 1.55 -8.73
N THR A 99 1.32 1.29 -9.07
CA THR A 99 0.77 -0.07 -9.14
C THR A 99 1.48 -0.91 -10.20
N GLN A 100 1.82 -0.32 -11.34
CA GLN A 100 2.57 -0.98 -12.41
C GLN A 100 4.01 -1.26 -11.97
N SER A 101 4.69 -0.28 -11.38
CA SER A 101 6.05 -0.48 -10.86
C SER A 101 6.12 -1.54 -9.76
N GLU A 102 5.11 -1.62 -8.89
CA GLU A 102 5.03 -2.67 -7.86
C GLU A 102 4.83 -4.06 -8.50
N GLU A 103 4.00 -4.17 -9.53
CA GLU A 103 3.84 -5.41 -10.29
C GLU A 103 5.15 -5.86 -10.94
N GLU A 104 5.85 -4.94 -11.63
CA GLU A 104 7.15 -5.20 -12.24
C GLU A 104 8.18 -5.65 -11.19
N PHE A 105 8.26 -4.95 -10.06
CA PHE A 105 9.16 -5.29 -8.96
C PHE A 105 8.91 -6.70 -8.42
N ARG A 106 7.64 -7.08 -8.18
CA ARG A 106 7.30 -8.42 -7.67
C ARG A 106 7.54 -9.51 -8.71
N LEU A 107 7.31 -9.22 -9.99
CA LEU A 107 7.62 -10.13 -11.09
C LEU A 107 9.13 -10.35 -11.26
N ASP A 108 9.93 -9.30 -11.20
CA ASP A 108 11.39 -9.37 -11.20
C ASP A 108 11.88 -10.22 -10.03
N LYS A 109 11.38 -9.93 -8.82
CA LYS A 109 11.73 -10.70 -7.61
C LYS A 109 11.43 -12.19 -7.76
N ARG A 110 10.30 -12.55 -8.41
CA ARG A 110 9.99 -13.94 -8.74
C ARG A 110 11.00 -14.56 -9.71
N GLN A 111 11.38 -13.83 -10.75
CA GLN A 111 12.34 -14.33 -11.75
C GLN A 111 13.71 -14.56 -11.13
N ARG A 112 14.19 -13.62 -10.31
CA ARG A 112 15.44 -13.73 -9.56
C ARG A 112 15.44 -14.92 -8.60
N LEU A 113 14.31 -15.17 -7.92
CA LEU A 113 14.14 -16.38 -7.11
C LEU A 113 14.24 -17.66 -7.94
N LEU A 114 13.59 -17.73 -9.11
CA LEU A 114 13.63 -18.92 -9.99
C LEU A 114 15.04 -19.17 -10.56
N ARG A 115 15.84 -18.12 -10.72
CA ARG A 115 17.25 -18.20 -11.13
C ARG A 115 18.20 -18.55 -9.98
N GLY A 116 17.70 -18.61 -8.75
CA GLY A 116 18.52 -18.86 -7.56
C GLY A 116 19.34 -17.65 -7.09
N GLU A 117 19.01 -16.44 -7.54
CA GLU A 117 19.66 -15.18 -7.15
C GLU A 117 19.13 -14.63 -5.81
N LEU A 118 18.02 -15.17 -5.30
CA LEU A 118 17.41 -14.83 -4.02
C LEU A 118 17.16 -16.10 -3.19
N ASP A 119 17.30 -16.00 -1.87
CA ASP A 119 16.91 -17.06 -0.93
C ASP A 119 15.50 -16.81 -0.40
N GLU A 120 14.59 -17.77 -0.64
CA GLU A 120 13.20 -17.71 -0.17
C GLU A 120 13.03 -17.59 1.36
N LEU A 121 14.02 -17.95 2.16
CA LEU A 121 13.99 -17.83 3.62
C LEU A 121 14.40 -16.44 4.12
N VAL A 122 15.26 -15.76 3.38
CA VAL A 122 15.90 -14.50 3.81
C VAL A 122 15.29 -13.31 3.10
N ASP A 123 15.07 -13.44 1.79
CA ASP A 123 14.77 -12.30 0.92
C ASP A 123 13.27 -12.08 0.67
N LEU A 124 12.41 -13.07 1.00
CA LEU A 124 10.96 -12.98 0.84
C LEU A 124 10.26 -12.68 2.16
N ASP A 125 9.53 -11.57 2.21
CA ASP A 125 8.64 -11.24 3.32
C ASP A 125 7.31 -12.01 3.23
N SER A 126 6.39 -11.75 4.17
CA SER A 126 5.08 -12.41 4.18
C SER A 126 4.24 -12.08 2.95
N ASP A 127 4.31 -10.84 2.47
CA ASP A 127 3.52 -10.36 1.35
C ASP A 127 4.07 -10.92 0.03
N ASP A 128 5.39 -10.97 -0.12
CA ASP A 128 6.09 -11.66 -1.21
C ASP A 128 5.65 -13.12 -1.28
N CYS A 129 5.73 -13.81 -0.15
CA CYS A 129 5.31 -15.20 -0.07
C CYS A 129 3.89 -15.33 -0.59
N ASP A 130 3.00 -14.41 -0.19
CA ASP A 130 1.60 -14.51 -0.53
C ASP A 130 1.25 -14.24 -1.99
N LEU A 131 1.94 -13.27 -2.60
CA LEU A 131 1.65 -12.76 -3.94
C LEU A 131 2.45 -13.48 -5.03
N ILE A 132 3.65 -13.96 -4.72
CA ILE A 132 4.59 -14.51 -5.71
C ILE A 132 4.56 -16.04 -5.74
N LEU A 133 4.50 -16.68 -4.57
CA LEU A 133 4.65 -18.13 -4.47
C LEU A 133 3.33 -18.86 -4.74
N THR A 134 3.45 -19.98 -5.44
CA THR A 134 2.36 -20.95 -5.58
C THR A 134 2.05 -21.65 -4.25
N LYS A 135 0.88 -22.28 -4.16
CA LYS A 135 0.50 -23.05 -2.96
C LYS A 135 1.50 -24.15 -2.61
N GLN A 136 2.11 -24.79 -3.61
CA GLN A 136 3.10 -25.84 -3.40
C GLN A 136 4.43 -25.27 -2.87
N GLU A 137 4.92 -24.18 -3.47
CA GLU A 137 6.13 -23.48 -3.01
C GLU A 137 5.96 -22.97 -1.58
N LYS A 138 4.80 -22.37 -1.24
CA LYS A 138 4.47 -21.99 0.15
C LYS A 138 4.55 -23.18 1.11
N LYS A 139 4.01 -24.34 0.73
CA LYS A 139 4.05 -25.56 1.55
C LYS A 139 5.50 -26.02 1.78
N ARG A 140 6.33 -26.00 0.74
CA ARG A 140 7.75 -26.34 0.81
C ARG A 140 8.52 -25.37 1.72
N LEU A 141 8.33 -24.07 1.55
CA LEU A 141 8.96 -23.03 2.38
C LEU A 141 8.57 -23.19 3.85
N ASN A 142 7.29 -23.43 4.13
CA ASN A 142 6.82 -23.66 5.49
C ASN A 142 7.42 -24.94 6.11
N ALA A 143 7.63 -26.00 5.33
CA ALA A 143 8.32 -27.19 5.80
C ALA A 143 9.79 -26.90 6.17
N LYS A 144 10.50 -26.11 5.34
CA LYS A 144 11.87 -25.64 5.64
C LYS A 144 11.92 -24.81 6.93
N ARG A 145 11.03 -23.82 7.07
CA ARG A 145 10.89 -22.99 8.28
C ARG A 145 10.67 -23.85 9.53
N ARG A 146 9.77 -24.84 9.46
CA ARG A 146 9.54 -25.79 10.57
C ARG A 146 10.77 -26.63 10.90
N ALA A 147 11.52 -27.08 9.90
CA ALA A 147 12.75 -27.84 10.13
C ALA A 147 13.82 -27.01 10.85
N ILE A 148 13.95 -25.72 10.50
CA ILE A 148 14.84 -24.77 11.19
C ILE A 148 14.39 -24.55 12.62
N LEU A 149 13.10 -24.24 12.85
CA LEU A 149 12.55 -24.01 14.19
C LEU A 149 12.77 -25.21 15.12
N LYS A 150 12.67 -26.44 14.62
CA LYS A 150 12.95 -27.66 15.40
C LYS A 150 14.40 -27.77 15.87
N ARG A 151 15.34 -27.13 15.17
CA ARG A 151 16.78 -27.11 15.50
C ARG A 151 17.16 -25.91 16.37
N MET A 152 16.26 -24.95 16.55
CA MET A 152 16.53 -23.79 17.39
C MET A 152 16.55 -24.23 18.85
N ILE A 153 17.67 -23.97 19.51
CA ILE A 153 17.80 -24.17 20.95
C ILE A 153 16.99 -23.05 21.61
N PRO A 154 16.00 -23.37 22.47
CA PRO A 154 15.27 -22.33 23.18
C PRO A 154 16.24 -21.49 24.00
N PRO A 155 16.04 -20.18 24.11
CA PRO A 155 16.88 -19.35 24.97
C PRO A 155 16.87 -19.96 26.37
N LYS A 156 18.06 -20.11 26.96
CA LYS A 156 18.17 -20.52 28.37
C LYS A 156 17.29 -19.56 29.16
N ARG A 157 16.38 -20.10 29.98
CA ARG A 157 15.57 -19.27 30.89
C ARG A 157 16.55 -18.35 31.62
N TYR A 158 16.42 -17.04 31.43
CA TYR A 158 17.12 -16.11 32.31
C TYR A 158 16.67 -16.47 33.73
N PRO A 159 17.59 -16.65 34.69
CA PRO A 159 17.17 -16.74 36.08
C PRO A 159 16.34 -15.50 36.34
N THR A 160 15.07 -15.68 36.69
CA THR A 160 14.32 -14.67 37.41
C THR A 160 15.25 -14.25 38.54
N ARG A 161 15.74 -13.01 38.53
CA ARG A 161 16.37 -12.44 39.72
C ARG A 161 15.35 -12.69 40.82
N ASN A 162 15.66 -13.59 41.74
CA ASN A 162 14.90 -13.67 42.98
C ASN A 162 14.95 -12.26 43.54
N ALA A 163 13.77 -11.66 43.67
CA ALA A 163 13.60 -10.48 44.48
C ALA A 163 13.72 -10.96 45.94
N ASP A 164 14.94 -11.32 46.33
CA ASP A 164 15.34 -11.38 47.72
C ASP A 164 15.65 -9.92 48.09
N ILE A 165 14.58 -9.18 48.35
CA ILE A 165 14.63 -7.94 49.12
C ILE A 165 14.50 -8.39 50.57
N ASP A 166 15.64 -8.51 51.24
CA ASP A 166 15.72 -8.34 52.70
C ASP A 166 15.51 -6.86 53.06
#